data_AF-A0A8T5Y1Z5-F1
#
_entry.id   AF-A0A8T5Y1Z5-F1
#
_cell.length_a   1.000
_cell.length_b   1.000
_cell.length_c   1.000
_cell.angle_alpha   90.00
_cell.angle_beta   90.00
_cell.angle_gamma   90.00
#
_symmetry.space_group_name_H-M   'P 1'
#
loop_
_entity.id
_entity.type
_entity.pdbx_description
1 polymer ?
#
loop_
_entity_poly.entity_id
_entity_poly.type
_entity_poly.pdbx_seq_one_letter_code
_entity_poly.pdbx_strand_id
1 'polypeptide(L)'
;MSGKYFFLVLFLSKNRRLLWTLAVLLGIVLAVWLLVSFTNFLVATMGQEADLPFTVVYQDPTWKSQVEDQSLPQFFVAGGISYDEEILVEGWGLARETLVPVDYFNDLGIHVLHGRIERVSYSDQRLNIYINQADAGYQMATISKKHFTEGDLQVVFVDEKGVPLAYEEEYIYSVPVEYVVLQQEEKAVKTVFMEVIDAGALEAATGSDLQYAAVQPYLNDDYLVLWVQGGTVSIAQRQQNTLRLYMNTGSTTQVLAFQREQLASGQVTVRLIDSEDLSLKEQIDILNNN
;
A
#
# COMPACT_ATOMS: atom_id res chain seq x y z
N MET A 1 5.45 55.39 -14.55
CA MET A 1 4.67 54.34 -15.26
C MET A 1 5.37 54.07 -16.57
N SER A 2 6.11 52.96 -16.69
CA SER A 2 6.82 52.59 -17.92
C SER A 2 5.96 51.59 -18.69
N GLY A 3 5.31 52.04 -19.76
CA GLY A 3 4.55 51.18 -20.65
C GLY A 3 5.49 50.45 -21.63
N LYS A 4 5.46 49.12 -21.63
CA LYS A 4 6.12 48.32 -22.67
C LYS A 4 5.26 48.37 -23.93
N TYR A 5 5.74 49.02 -24.98
CA TYR A 5 5.14 48.97 -26.30
C TYR A 5 5.56 47.68 -27.01
N PHE A 6 4.59 46.86 -27.40
CA PHE A 6 4.83 45.71 -28.27
C PHE A 6 4.66 46.17 -29.72
N PHE A 7 5.74 46.17 -30.49
CA PHE A 7 5.70 46.43 -31.92
C PHE A 7 5.43 45.12 -32.67
N LEU A 8 4.28 45.04 -33.34
CA LEU A 8 3.97 43.96 -34.28
C LEU A 8 4.50 44.35 -35.65
N VAL A 9 5.62 43.75 -36.08
CA VAL A 9 6.17 43.95 -37.42
C VAL A 9 5.47 42.98 -38.39
N LEU A 10 4.49 43.48 -39.14
CA LEU A 10 3.81 42.72 -40.19
C LEU A 10 4.60 42.81 -41.51
N PHE A 11 5.34 41.75 -41.83
CA PHE A 11 5.97 41.59 -43.15
C PHE A 11 4.92 41.24 -44.23
N LEU A 12 4.39 42.26 -44.90
CA LEU A 12 3.51 42.06 -46.07
C LEU A 12 4.36 41.91 -47.34
N SER A 13 4.79 40.68 -47.62
CA SER A 13 5.43 40.32 -48.88
C SER A 13 4.40 39.85 -49.91
N LYS A 14 4.43 40.42 -51.13
CA LYS A 14 3.66 39.90 -52.29
C LYS A 14 4.18 38.55 -52.81
N ASN A 15 5.32 38.07 -52.30
CA ASN A 15 5.91 36.82 -52.74
C ASN A 15 5.21 35.62 -52.09
N ARG A 16 4.27 35.01 -52.83
CA ARG A 16 3.50 33.85 -52.38
C ARG A 16 4.39 32.71 -51.87
N ARG A 17 5.59 32.51 -52.43
CA ARG A 17 6.52 31.46 -51.97
C ARG A 17 7.00 31.71 -50.54
N LEU A 18 7.27 32.96 -50.17
CA LEU A 18 7.71 33.33 -48.82
C LEU A 18 6.60 33.05 -47.78
N LEU A 19 5.35 33.36 -48.12
CA LEU A 19 4.19 33.11 -47.26
C LEU A 19 3.95 31.62 -47.05
N TRP A 20 4.10 30.80 -48.10
CA TRP A 20 4.01 29.34 -47.98
C TRP A 20 5.13 28.78 -47.09
N THR A 21 6.36 29.24 -47.24
CA THR A 21 7.47 28.78 -46.38
C THR A 21 7.24 29.16 -44.92
N LEU A 22 6.75 30.37 -44.64
CA LEU A 22 6.40 30.80 -43.28
C LEU A 22 5.25 29.99 -42.69
N ALA A 23 4.21 29.69 -43.47
CA ALA A 23 3.09 28.87 -43.03
C ALA A 23 3.52 27.42 -42.71
N VAL A 24 4.40 26.85 -43.53
CA VAL A 24 5.00 25.52 -43.28
C VAL A 24 5.82 25.55 -41.99
N LEU A 25 6.64 26.58 -41.80
CA LEU A 25 7.49 26.70 -40.61
C LEU A 25 6.66 26.87 -39.34
N LEU A 26 5.58 27.66 -39.40
CA LEU A 26 4.61 27.79 -38.31
C LEU A 26 3.90 26.46 -38.03
N GLY A 27 3.54 25.71 -39.07
CA GLY A 27 2.93 24.39 -38.94
C GLY A 27 3.86 23.38 -38.24
N ILE A 28 5.16 23.40 -38.55
CA ILE A 28 6.15 22.56 -37.86
C ILE A 28 6.27 22.97 -36.38
N VAL A 29 6.37 24.26 -36.08
CA VAL A 29 6.46 24.74 -34.69
C VAL A 29 5.20 24.34 -33.89
N LEU A 30 4.01 24.49 -34.48
CA LEU A 30 2.76 24.06 -33.87
C LEU A 30 2.71 22.55 -33.65
N ALA A 31 3.15 21.74 -34.62
CA ALA A 31 3.17 20.29 -34.49
C ALA A 31 4.14 19.83 -33.39
N VAL A 32 5.32 20.44 -33.31
CA VAL A 32 6.30 20.17 -32.23
C VAL A 32 5.73 20.59 -30.88
N TRP A 33 5.09 21.76 -30.79
CA TRP A 33 4.46 22.23 -29.57
C TRP A 33 3.31 21.32 -29.12
N LEU A 34 2.46 20.87 -30.05
CA LEU A 34 1.38 19.91 -29.79
C LEU A 34 1.91 18.56 -29.32
N LEU A 35 2.98 18.07 -29.95
CA LEU A 35 3.65 16.85 -29.51
C LEU A 35 4.17 17.00 -28.09
N VAL A 36 4.94 18.06 -27.79
CA VAL A 36 5.49 18.31 -26.45
C VAL A 36 4.39 18.50 -25.40
N SER A 37 3.33 19.25 -25.72
CA SER A 37 2.18 19.40 -24.82
C SER A 37 1.44 18.08 -24.61
N PHE A 38 1.33 17.23 -25.63
CA PHE A 38 0.71 15.92 -25.51
C PHE A 38 1.57 14.93 -24.72
N THR A 39 2.89 14.90 -24.91
CA THR A 39 3.79 14.12 -24.06
C THR A 39 3.77 14.61 -22.63
N ASN A 40 3.81 15.94 -22.40
CA ASN A 40 3.72 16.50 -21.05
C ASN A 40 2.35 16.21 -20.41
N PHE A 41 1.27 16.23 -21.19
CA PHE A 41 -0.07 15.86 -20.72
C PHE A 41 -0.12 14.38 -20.34
N LEU A 42 0.39 13.47 -21.19
CA LEU A 42 0.46 12.04 -20.88
C LEU A 42 1.33 11.76 -19.65
N VAL A 43 2.48 12.40 -19.52
CA VAL A 43 3.32 12.30 -18.31
C VAL A 43 2.58 12.82 -17.08
N ALA A 44 1.84 13.93 -17.21
CA ALA A 44 1.06 14.51 -16.12
C ALA A 44 -0.23 13.73 -15.75
N THR A 45 -0.74 12.87 -16.65
CA THR A 45 -2.02 12.15 -16.46
C THR A 45 -1.90 10.63 -16.38
N MET A 46 -0.82 10.01 -16.88
CA MET A 46 -0.66 8.56 -16.95
C MET A 46 0.48 8.01 -16.07
N GLY A 47 1.09 8.82 -15.22
CA GLY A 47 2.18 8.36 -14.37
C GLY A 47 2.50 9.36 -13.28
N GLN A 48 1.54 9.63 -12.39
CA GLN A 48 1.96 10.00 -11.05
C GLN A 48 2.46 8.70 -10.42
N GLU A 49 3.77 8.47 -10.48
CA GLU A 49 4.45 7.66 -9.48
C GLU A 49 3.94 8.16 -8.13
N ALA A 50 3.03 7.42 -7.51
CA ALA A 50 2.52 7.80 -6.21
C ALA A 50 3.65 7.53 -5.23
N ASP A 51 4.22 8.60 -4.68
CA ASP A 51 5.17 8.46 -3.58
C ASP A 51 4.44 7.79 -2.42
N LEU A 52 4.93 6.63 -2.01
CA LEU A 52 4.36 5.87 -0.92
C LEU A 52 5.06 6.22 0.39
N PRO A 53 4.31 6.35 1.50
CA PRO A 53 4.92 6.43 2.81
C PRO A 53 5.60 5.10 3.15
N PHE A 54 6.75 5.18 3.80
CA PHE A 54 7.45 4.05 4.39
C PHE A 54 7.87 4.40 5.82
N THR A 55 8.02 3.38 6.66
CA THR A 55 8.42 3.53 8.05
C THR A 55 9.81 2.94 8.25
N VAL A 56 10.75 3.73 8.75
CA VAL A 56 12.06 3.21 9.15
C VAL A 56 11.92 2.57 10.52
N VAL A 57 12.10 1.25 10.59
CA VAL A 57 11.95 0.48 11.82
C VAL A 57 13.27 0.33 12.55
N TYR A 58 14.36 0.24 11.81
CA TYR A 58 15.71 0.23 12.37
C TYR A 58 16.68 0.95 11.43
N GLN A 59 17.67 1.63 12.00
CA GLN A 59 18.72 2.28 11.25
C GLN A 59 20.01 2.35 12.06
N ASP A 60 21.11 1.96 11.43
CA ASP A 60 22.46 2.22 11.91
C ASP A 60 23.27 2.86 10.76
N PRO A 61 23.46 4.19 10.75
CA PRO A 61 24.19 4.87 9.68
C PRO A 61 25.70 4.64 9.75
N THR A 62 26.22 4.05 10.84
CA THR A 62 27.64 3.80 11.05
C THR A 62 28.05 2.36 10.81
N TRP A 63 27.06 1.47 10.62
CA TRP A 63 27.30 0.07 10.35
C TRP A 63 28.20 -0.12 9.13
N LYS A 64 29.18 -1.00 9.27
CA LYS A 64 30.05 -1.44 8.18
C LYS A 64 30.09 -2.95 8.20
N SER A 65 30.07 -3.55 7.02
CA SER A 65 30.27 -4.99 6.90
C SER A 65 31.60 -5.41 7.51
N GLN A 66 31.59 -6.57 8.16
CA GLN A 66 32.79 -7.25 8.64
C GLN A 66 33.39 -8.18 7.57
N VAL A 67 32.76 -8.28 6.41
CA VAL A 67 33.06 -9.25 5.35
C VAL A 67 33.32 -8.50 4.04
N GLU A 68 34.37 -8.88 3.30
CA GLU A 68 34.73 -8.26 2.01
C GLU A 68 34.00 -8.89 0.82
N ASP A 69 33.18 -9.92 1.05
CA ASP A 69 32.48 -10.66 0.02
C ASP A 69 31.35 -9.82 -0.60
N GLN A 70 31.51 -9.47 -1.88
CA GLN A 70 30.53 -8.69 -2.64
C GLN A 70 29.47 -9.56 -3.34
N SER A 71 29.46 -10.88 -3.10
CA SER A 71 28.50 -11.78 -3.75
C SER A 71 27.12 -11.79 -3.09
N LEU A 72 27.01 -11.32 -1.84
CA LEU A 72 25.75 -11.24 -1.10
C LEU A 72 24.90 -10.04 -1.55
N PRO A 73 23.56 -10.12 -1.46
CA PRO A 73 22.69 -9.02 -1.82
C PRO A 73 22.84 -7.86 -0.83
N GLN A 74 22.91 -6.63 -1.36
CA GLN A 74 22.94 -5.39 -0.57
C GLN A 74 21.53 -4.80 -0.36
N PHE A 75 20.59 -5.18 -1.21
CA PHE A 75 19.21 -4.71 -1.18
C PHE A 75 18.31 -5.91 -1.42
N PHE A 76 17.39 -6.18 -0.51
CA PHE A 76 16.48 -7.32 -0.65
C PHE A 76 15.22 -7.11 0.19
N VAL A 77 14.16 -7.82 -0.21
CA VAL A 77 12.92 -7.91 0.55
C VAL A 77 13.13 -8.93 1.66
N ALA A 78 12.65 -8.61 2.85
CA ALA A 78 12.73 -9.53 3.98
C ALA A 78 11.99 -10.83 3.62
N GLY A 79 12.62 -11.99 3.88
CA GLY A 79 12.11 -13.32 3.49
C GLY A 79 11.75 -14.22 4.67
N GLY A 80 11.91 -13.72 5.89
CA GLY A 80 11.64 -14.42 7.14
C GLY A 80 12.90 -14.65 7.96
N ILE A 81 12.75 -14.83 9.28
CA ILE A 81 13.86 -14.74 10.25
C ILE A 81 15.07 -15.59 9.86
N SER A 82 14.88 -16.83 9.41
CA SER A 82 15.99 -17.71 9.03
C SER A 82 16.72 -17.25 7.77
N TYR A 83 15.99 -16.79 6.76
CA TYR A 83 16.58 -16.26 5.52
C TYR A 83 17.31 -14.94 5.78
N ASP A 84 16.68 -14.07 6.55
CA ASP A 84 17.24 -12.78 6.93
C ASP A 84 18.50 -12.94 7.79
N GLU A 85 18.53 -13.95 8.68
CA GLU A 85 19.70 -14.29 9.51
C GLU A 85 20.89 -14.80 8.68
N GLU A 86 20.64 -15.67 7.70
CA GLU A 86 21.68 -16.20 6.80
C GLU A 86 22.38 -15.06 6.04
N ILE A 87 21.62 -14.11 5.50
CA ILE A 87 22.18 -12.97 4.76
C ILE A 87 22.81 -11.95 5.69
N LEU A 88 22.09 -11.48 6.71
CA LEU A 88 22.51 -10.32 7.50
C LEU A 88 23.54 -10.68 8.56
N VAL A 89 23.30 -11.75 9.32
CA VAL A 89 24.14 -12.11 10.47
C VAL A 89 25.29 -12.98 10.02
N GLU A 90 25.00 -14.09 9.35
CA GLU A 90 26.04 -15.05 8.94
C GLU A 90 26.83 -14.53 7.73
N GLY A 91 26.15 -13.89 6.79
CA GLY A 91 26.74 -13.31 5.59
C GLY A 91 27.44 -11.97 5.84
N TRP A 92 26.69 -10.95 6.24
CA TRP A 92 27.21 -9.58 6.34
C TRP A 92 27.83 -9.21 7.70
N GLY A 93 27.63 -10.04 8.74
CA GLY A 93 28.17 -9.84 10.08
C GLY A 93 27.39 -8.84 10.93
N LEU A 94 26.11 -8.64 10.65
CA LEU A 94 25.20 -7.83 11.45
C LEU A 94 24.95 -8.53 12.80
N ALA A 95 24.82 -7.76 13.89
CA ALA A 95 24.53 -8.32 15.20
C ALA A 95 23.10 -8.92 15.22
N ARG A 96 22.92 -10.14 15.73
CA ARG A 96 21.63 -10.86 15.71
C ARG A 96 20.51 -10.06 16.39
N GLU A 97 20.85 -9.27 17.40
CA GLU A 97 19.90 -8.44 18.15
C GLU A 97 19.30 -7.30 17.31
N THR A 98 19.85 -7.01 16.13
CA THR A 98 19.35 -5.99 15.20
C THR A 98 18.29 -6.52 14.24
N LEU A 99 18.07 -7.83 14.19
CA LEU A 99 17.01 -8.43 13.39
C LEU A 99 15.66 -8.06 14.00
N VAL A 100 14.90 -7.26 13.27
CA VAL A 100 13.55 -6.85 13.66
C VAL A 100 12.54 -7.67 12.86
N PRO A 101 11.62 -8.41 13.50
CA PRO A 101 10.60 -9.16 12.80
C PRO A 101 9.63 -8.22 12.08
N VAL A 102 9.21 -8.61 10.88
CA VAL A 102 8.20 -7.91 10.09
C VAL A 102 6.88 -8.67 10.19
N ASP A 103 5.80 -7.94 10.42
CA ASP A 103 4.46 -8.51 10.26
C ASP A 103 4.12 -8.60 8.77
N TYR A 104 4.50 -9.72 8.16
CA TYR A 104 4.29 -9.96 6.72
C TYR A 104 2.82 -9.99 6.30
N PHE A 105 1.88 -10.10 7.24
CA PHE A 105 0.46 -9.98 6.91
C PHE A 105 0.08 -8.54 6.57
N ASN A 106 0.78 -7.56 7.17
CA ASN A 106 0.44 -6.15 7.04
C ASN A 106 1.44 -5.36 6.21
N ASP A 107 2.72 -5.70 6.32
CA ASP A 107 3.82 -4.91 5.78
C ASP A 107 4.77 -5.74 4.92
N LEU A 108 5.41 -5.05 3.96
CA LEU A 108 6.57 -5.54 3.24
C LEU A 108 7.83 -4.98 3.90
N GLY A 109 8.76 -5.86 4.28
CA GLY A 109 10.04 -5.48 4.87
C GLY A 109 11.13 -5.28 3.82
N ILE A 110 11.92 -4.22 3.94
CA ILE A 110 12.98 -3.86 3.00
C ILE A 110 14.29 -3.64 3.74
N HIS A 111 15.29 -4.47 3.42
CA HIS A 111 16.65 -4.33 3.91
C HIS A 111 17.51 -3.57 2.91
N VAL A 112 18.24 -2.56 3.42
CA VAL A 112 19.20 -1.76 2.65
C VAL A 112 20.53 -1.72 3.40
N LEU A 113 21.57 -2.24 2.77
CA LEU A 113 22.94 -2.22 3.26
C LEU A 113 23.73 -1.23 2.41
N HIS A 114 24.70 -0.53 3.02
CA HIS A 114 25.53 0.46 2.34
C HIS A 114 24.69 1.56 1.65
N GLY A 115 23.67 2.06 2.36
CA GLY A 115 22.80 3.11 1.83
C GLY A 115 21.56 3.33 2.68
N ARG A 116 20.62 4.10 2.13
CA ARG A 116 19.31 4.37 2.73
C ARG A 116 18.24 4.65 1.68
N ILE A 117 17.00 4.33 2.01
CA ILE A 117 15.81 4.67 1.24
C ILE A 117 15.54 6.17 1.39
N GLU A 118 15.47 6.87 0.26
CA GLU A 118 15.09 8.29 0.19
C GLU A 118 13.63 8.45 -0.23
N ARG A 119 13.16 7.56 -1.13
CA ARG A 119 11.83 7.62 -1.72
C ARG A 119 11.37 6.23 -2.13
N VAL A 120 10.06 6.02 -2.07
CA VAL A 120 9.41 4.81 -2.59
C VAL A 120 8.28 5.26 -3.50
N SER A 121 8.16 4.65 -4.68
CA SER A 121 7.01 4.86 -5.55
C SER A 121 6.40 3.56 -6.03
N TYR A 122 5.10 3.59 -6.27
CA TYR A 122 4.36 2.42 -6.75
C TYR A 122 3.46 2.80 -7.92
N SER A 123 3.57 2.03 -9.00
CA SER A 123 2.71 2.14 -10.17
C SER A 123 2.74 0.81 -10.93
N ASP A 124 1.60 0.39 -11.49
CA ASP A 124 1.51 -0.77 -12.38
C ASP A 124 2.19 -2.03 -11.82
N GLN A 125 1.92 -2.38 -10.54
CA GLN A 125 2.51 -3.53 -9.86
C GLN A 125 4.05 -3.51 -9.78
N ARG A 126 4.66 -2.32 -9.96
CA ARG A 126 6.09 -2.09 -9.76
C ARG A 126 6.32 -1.14 -8.59
N LEU A 127 7.07 -1.62 -7.61
CA LEU A 127 7.57 -0.86 -6.46
C LEU A 127 9.00 -0.42 -6.72
N ASN A 128 9.23 0.87 -6.92
CA ASN A 128 10.57 1.44 -7.05
C ASN A 128 11.04 1.96 -5.69
N ILE A 129 12.22 1.52 -5.27
CA ILE A 129 12.84 1.92 -4.00
C ILE A 129 14.11 2.69 -4.32
N TYR A 130 14.09 4.00 -4.08
CA TYR A 130 15.19 4.91 -4.40
C TYR A 130 16.19 4.93 -3.26
N ILE A 131 17.40 4.46 -3.56
CA ILE A 131 18.48 4.29 -2.61
C ILE A 131 19.56 5.35 -2.84
N ASN A 132 19.91 6.04 -1.77
CA ASN A 132 21.14 6.81 -1.69
C ASN A 132 22.24 5.88 -1.17
N GLN A 133 23.12 5.43 -2.07
CA GLN A 133 24.22 4.53 -1.76
C GLN A 133 25.33 5.24 -0.96
N ALA A 134 25.89 4.55 0.02
CA ALA A 134 26.94 5.06 0.89
C ALA A 134 27.92 3.94 1.29
N ASP A 135 29.16 4.29 1.64
CA ASP A 135 30.17 3.28 2.05
C ASP A 135 29.82 2.57 3.37
N ALA A 136 28.88 3.11 4.15
CA ALA A 136 28.43 2.60 5.43
C ALA A 136 26.93 2.85 5.59
N GLY A 137 26.30 2.05 6.43
CA GLY A 137 24.91 2.20 6.80
C GLY A 137 24.10 0.92 6.62
N TYR A 138 23.18 0.70 7.54
CA TYR A 138 22.13 -0.30 7.43
C TYR A 138 20.79 0.35 7.77
N GLN A 139 19.76 0.01 6.99
CA GLN A 139 18.40 0.44 7.23
C GLN A 139 17.44 -0.71 6.99
N MET A 140 16.49 -0.87 7.92
CA MET A 140 15.31 -1.70 7.75
C MET A 140 14.09 -0.80 7.72
N ALA A 141 13.32 -0.87 6.64
CA ALA A 141 12.08 -0.14 6.49
C ALA A 141 10.91 -1.09 6.21
N THR A 142 9.70 -0.64 6.54
CA THR A 142 8.46 -1.31 6.19
C THR A 142 7.58 -0.42 5.32
N ILE A 143 6.89 -1.05 4.37
CA ILE A 143 5.91 -0.41 3.51
C ILE A 143 4.59 -1.17 3.66
N SER A 144 3.51 -0.45 3.96
CA SER A 144 2.23 -1.10 4.19
C SER A 144 1.67 -1.70 2.91
N LYS A 145 1.27 -2.98 2.97
CA LYS A 145 0.68 -3.71 1.84
C LYS A 145 -0.66 -3.14 1.42
N LYS A 146 -1.29 -2.29 2.23
CA LYS A 146 -2.54 -1.58 1.90
C LYS A 146 -2.44 -0.72 0.64
N HIS A 147 -1.22 -0.32 0.27
CA HIS A 147 -0.96 0.49 -0.91
C HIS A 147 -0.82 -0.34 -2.20
N PHE A 148 -0.82 -1.67 -2.10
CA PHE A 148 -0.57 -2.55 -3.24
C PHE A 148 -1.84 -3.23 -3.72
N THR A 149 -1.86 -3.57 -5.01
CA THR A 149 -2.84 -4.49 -5.56
C THR A 149 -2.42 -5.94 -5.31
N GLU A 150 -3.38 -6.84 -5.17
CA GLU A 150 -3.11 -8.28 -5.15
C GLU A 150 -2.46 -8.74 -6.46
N GLY A 151 -1.57 -9.72 -6.37
CA GLY A 151 -0.87 -10.30 -7.51
C GLY A 151 0.64 -10.20 -7.43
N ASP A 152 1.28 -10.41 -8.58
CA ASP A 152 2.73 -10.32 -8.73
C ASP A 152 3.19 -8.88 -8.52
N LEU A 153 4.19 -8.69 -7.67
CA LEU A 153 4.81 -7.42 -7.35
C LEU A 153 6.27 -7.46 -7.78
N GLN A 154 6.64 -6.55 -8.67
CA GLN A 154 8.04 -6.35 -9.03
C GLN A 154 8.65 -5.27 -8.13
N VAL A 155 9.68 -5.61 -7.38
CA VAL A 155 10.43 -4.66 -6.55
C VAL A 155 11.74 -4.32 -7.24
N VAL A 156 11.95 -3.02 -7.52
CA VAL A 156 13.14 -2.51 -8.20
C VAL A 156 13.85 -1.54 -7.28
N PHE A 157 15.07 -1.91 -6.89
CA PHE A 157 15.96 -1.00 -6.19
C PHE A 157 16.66 -0.12 -7.22
N VAL A 158 16.63 1.19 -7.04
CA VAL A 158 17.19 2.16 -7.98
C VAL A 158 18.08 3.17 -7.27
N ASP A 159 19.05 3.74 -7.97
CA ASP A 159 19.85 4.84 -7.46
C ASP A 159 19.07 6.18 -7.46
N GLU A 160 19.71 7.27 -7.02
CA GLU A 160 19.12 8.62 -7.02
C GLU A 160 18.65 9.12 -8.39
N LYS A 161 19.15 8.54 -9.48
CA LYS A 161 18.79 8.89 -10.86
C LYS A 161 17.75 7.95 -11.46
N GLY A 162 17.30 6.94 -10.71
CA GLY A 162 16.36 5.92 -11.18
C GLY A 162 17.02 4.79 -11.98
N VAL A 163 18.35 4.64 -11.91
CA VAL A 163 19.06 3.52 -12.55
C VAL A 163 18.88 2.28 -11.68
N PRO A 164 18.41 1.15 -12.23
CA PRO A 164 18.24 -0.08 -11.46
C PRO A 164 19.56 -0.63 -10.92
N LEU A 165 19.52 -1.03 -9.64
CA LEU A 165 20.60 -1.62 -8.87
C LEU A 165 20.37 -3.11 -8.63
N ALA A 166 19.13 -3.47 -8.27
CA ALA A 166 18.72 -4.84 -7.97
C ALA A 166 17.21 -5.03 -8.23
N TYR A 167 16.80 -6.29 -8.34
CA TYR A 167 15.42 -6.68 -8.60
C TYR A 167 15.02 -7.85 -7.69
N GLU A 168 13.81 -7.78 -7.17
CA GLU A 168 13.16 -8.82 -6.37
C GLU A 168 11.73 -9.00 -6.88
N GLU A 169 11.17 -10.19 -6.66
CA GLU A 169 9.77 -10.50 -6.95
C GLU A 169 9.08 -10.95 -5.67
N GLU A 170 7.86 -10.47 -5.47
CA GLU A 170 7.01 -10.82 -4.34
C GLU A 170 5.58 -11.05 -4.82
N TYR A 171 4.79 -11.83 -4.08
CA TYR A 171 3.38 -12.02 -4.38
C TYR A 171 2.50 -11.45 -3.27
N ILE A 172 1.71 -10.43 -3.59
CA ILE A 172 0.73 -9.86 -2.65
C ILE A 172 -0.52 -10.73 -2.65
N TYR A 173 -0.55 -11.68 -1.71
CA TYR A 173 -1.65 -12.63 -1.56
C TYR A 173 -2.94 -11.99 -1.04
N SER A 174 -2.81 -11.06 -0.09
CA SER A 174 -3.93 -10.35 0.52
C SER A 174 -3.50 -8.95 0.92
N VAL A 175 -4.49 -8.06 1.02
CA VAL A 175 -4.30 -6.65 1.35
C VAL A 175 -4.94 -6.38 2.72
N PRO A 176 -4.24 -5.75 3.67
CA PRO A 176 -4.81 -5.37 4.96
C PRO A 176 -6.03 -4.46 4.79
N VAL A 177 -7.04 -4.66 5.64
CA VAL A 177 -8.25 -3.83 5.67
C VAL A 177 -8.34 -3.14 7.02
N GLU A 178 -8.51 -1.84 7.01
CA GLU A 178 -8.68 -1.05 8.22
C GLU A 178 -10.12 -1.16 8.74
N TYR A 179 -10.25 -1.26 10.07
CA TYR A 179 -11.55 -1.35 10.74
C TYR A 179 -11.54 -0.60 12.07
N VAL A 180 -12.74 -0.23 12.52
CA VAL A 180 -12.95 0.43 13.81
C VAL A 180 -13.66 -0.53 14.76
N VAL A 181 -13.15 -0.68 15.98
CA VAL A 181 -13.85 -1.38 17.06
C VAL A 181 -14.82 -0.39 17.72
N LEU A 182 -16.11 -0.57 17.45
CA LEU A 182 -17.17 0.30 17.97
C LEU A 182 -17.52 -0.05 19.43
N GLN A 183 -17.44 -1.33 19.76
CA GLN A 183 -17.71 -1.86 21.08
C GLN A 183 -16.91 -3.13 21.31
N GLN A 184 -16.43 -3.33 22.53
CA GLN A 184 -15.80 -4.57 22.97
C GLN A 184 -16.15 -4.86 24.41
N GLU A 185 -16.61 -6.07 24.69
CA GLU A 185 -17.00 -6.49 26.03
C GLU A 185 -16.54 -7.91 26.33
N GLU A 186 -16.16 -8.14 27.58
CA GLU A 186 -15.89 -9.49 28.07
C GLU A 186 -17.22 -10.15 28.44
N LYS A 187 -17.57 -11.20 27.72
CA LYS A 187 -18.80 -11.98 27.93
C LYS A 187 -18.46 -13.45 27.78
N ALA A 188 -18.72 -14.21 28.85
CA ALA A 188 -18.53 -15.65 28.83
C ALA A 188 -19.53 -16.28 27.85
N VAL A 189 -19.03 -16.65 26.68
CA VAL A 189 -19.82 -17.18 25.57
C VAL A 189 -19.30 -18.57 25.23
N LYS A 190 -20.22 -19.49 24.91
CA LYS A 190 -19.88 -20.88 24.53
C LYS A 190 -19.74 -21.12 23.02
N THR A 191 -20.26 -20.21 22.19
CA THR A 191 -20.31 -20.38 20.74
C THR A 191 -19.74 -19.15 20.04
N VAL A 192 -18.81 -19.37 19.12
CA VAL A 192 -18.32 -18.34 18.21
C VAL A 192 -19.43 -18.03 17.21
N PHE A 193 -19.75 -16.75 17.02
CA PHE A 193 -20.63 -16.35 15.93
C PHE A 193 -20.27 -14.99 15.32
N MET A 194 -20.75 -14.72 14.10
CA MET A 194 -20.62 -13.48 13.35
C MET A 194 -21.94 -13.12 12.65
N GLU A 195 -22.40 -11.88 12.80
CA GLU A 195 -23.64 -11.39 12.17
C GLU A 195 -23.46 -9.96 11.62
N VAL A 196 -24.16 -9.64 10.53
CA VAL A 196 -24.23 -8.25 10.03
C VAL A 196 -25.24 -7.47 10.87
N ILE A 197 -24.82 -6.33 11.39
CA ILE A 197 -25.73 -5.40 12.06
C ILE A 197 -26.30 -4.43 11.03
N ASP A 198 -27.61 -4.49 10.82
CA ASP A 198 -28.38 -3.43 10.17
C ASP A 198 -29.25 -2.67 11.18
N ALA A 199 -29.92 -1.60 10.74
CA ALA A 199 -30.78 -0.79 11.61
C ALA A 199 -31.91 -1.60 12.28
N GLY A 200 -32.48 -2.59 11.58
CA GLY A 200 -33.54 -3.45 12.12
C GLY A 200 -33.01 -4.50 13.10
N ALA A 201 -31.84 -5.07 12.80
CA ALA A 201 -31.13 -6.01 13.67
C ALA A 201 -30.65 -5.33 14.96
N LEU A 202 -30.18 -4.08 14.87
CA LEU A 202 -29.81 -3.30 16.04
C LEU A 202 -31.04 -3.02 16.93
N GLU A 203 -32.18 -2.63 16.36
CA GLU A 203 -33.43 -2.45 17.12
C GLU A 203 -33.89 -3.75 17.79
N ALA A 204 -33.80 -4.90 17.11
CA ALA A 204 -34.10 -6.20 17.71
C ALA A 204 -33.10 -6.58 18.82
N ALA A 205 -31.85 -6.15 18.70
CA ALA A 205 -30.77 -6.38 19.66
C ALA A 205 -30.73 -5.35 20.81
N THR A 206 -31.51 -4.25 20.78
CA THR A 206 -31.56 -3.25 21.87
C THR A 206 -32.04 -3.80 23.23
N GLY A 207 -32.51 -5.05 23.29
CA GLY A 207 -32.72 -5.79 24.55
C GLY A 207 -31.44 -6.36 25.17
N SER A 208 -30.30 -6.20 24.52
CA SER A 208 -28.97 -6.71 24.91
C SER A 208 -27.92 -5.62 24.68
N ASP A 209 -27.09 -5.39 25.70
CA ASP A 209 -25.79 -4.69 25.87
C ASP A 209 -25.14 -3.82 24.76
N LEU A 210 -25.61 -3.76 23.51
CA LEU A 210 -25.09 -2.92 22.44
C LEU A 210 -25.31 -1.43 22.76
N GLN A 211 -24.22 -0.66 22.78
CA GLN A 211 -24.28 0.79 22.95
C GLN A 211 -24.76 1.43 21.65
N TYR A 212 -26.09 1.51 21.49
CA TYR A 212 -26.76 2.06 20.30
C TYR A 212 -26.14 3.36 19.79
N ALA A 213 -25.75 4.26 20.69
CA ALA A 213 -25.15 5.55 20.35
C ALA A 213 -23.76 5.44 19.67
N ALA A 214 -22.97 4.41 19.99
CA ALA A 214 -21.64 4.20 19.40
C ALA A 214 -21.74 3.55 18.00
N VAL A 215 -22.77 2.72 17.78
CA VAL A 215 -22.95 1.96 16.53
C VAL A 215 -23.73 2.75 15.47
N GLN A 216 -24.73 3.53 15.87
CA GLN A 216 -25.65 4.23 14.98
C GLN A 216 -24.98 5.06 13.86
N PRO A 217 -23.85 5.79 14.09
CA PRO A 217 -23.21 6.56 13.04
C PRO A 217 -22.67 5.72 11.87
N TYR A 218 -22.42 4.43 12.11
CA TYR A 218 -21.85 3.48 11.15
C TYR A 218 -22.92 2.60 10.48
N LEU A 219 -24.19 2.75 10.85
CA LEU A 219 -25.31 2.06 10.19
C LEU A 219 -25.80 2.83 8.97
N ASN A 220 -24.94 2.95 7.97
CA ASN A 220 -25.23 3.57 6.68
C ASN A 220 -24.61 2.74 5.54
N ASP A 221 -24.87 3.13 4.29
CA ASP A 221 -24.43 2.38 3.11
C ASP A 221 -22.92 2.44 2.85
N ASP A 222 -22.16 3.27 3.58
CA ASP A 222 -20.70 3.39 3.43
C ASP A 222 -19.95 2.35 4.27
N TYR A 223 -20.62 1.72 5.24
CA TYR A 223 -19.99 0.79 6.19
C TYR A 223 -20.63 -0.60 6.17
N LEU A 224 -19.80 -1.59 6.44
CA LEU A 224 -20.20 -2.92 6.86
C LEU A 224 -19.97 -3.01 8.37
N VAL A 225 -21.04 -3.20 9.14
CA VAL A 225 -20.96 -3.39 10.59
C VAL A 225 -21.17 -4.85 10.92
N LEU A 226 -20.20 -5.45 11.61
CA LEU A 226 -20.21 -6.85 12.01
C LEU A 226 -20.22 -6.98 13.52
N TRP A 227 -21.12 -7.80 14.03
CA TRP A 227 -21.08 -8.31 15.39
C TRP A 227 -20.29 -9.62 15.38
N VAL A 228 -19.22 -9.71 16.18
CA VAL A 228 -18.43 -10.92 16.36
C VAL A 228 -18.46 -11.32 17.83
N GLN A 229 -18.72 -12.58 18.11
CA GLN A 229 -18.75 -13.13 19.46
C GLN A 229 -17.84 -14.36 19.57
N GLY A 230 -17.26 -14.57 20.75
CA GLY A 230 -16.41 -15.73 21.05
C GLY A 230 -14.92 -15.47 20.82
N GLY A 231 -14.51 -14.19 20.78
CA GLY A 231 -13.11 -13.79 20.73
C GLY A 231 -12.89 -12.37 20.21
N THR A 232 -11.64 -12.08 19.88
CA THR A 232 -11.17 -10.74 19.48
C THR A 232 -10.56 -10.83 18.08
N VAL A 233 -11.13 -10.12 17.12
CA VAL A 233 -10.54 -9.93 15.79
C VAL A 233 -9.33 -9.01 15.92
N SER A 234 -8.17 -9.52 15.50
CA SER A 234 -6.89 -8.82 15.58
C SER A 234 -6.36 -8.41 14.22
N ILE A 235 -6.75 -9.10 13.15
CA ILE A 235 -6.28 -8.84 11.78
C ILE A 235 -7.46 -9.00 10.83
N ALA A 236 -7.59 -8.07 9.88
CA ALA A 236 -8.53 -8.15 8.78
C ALA A 236 -7.80 -7.99 7.45
N GLN A 237 -8.08 -8.87 6.50
CA GLN A 237 -7.46 -8.84 5.17
C GLN A 237 -8.48 -9.09 4.08
N ARG A 238 -8.36 -8.37 2.97
CA ARG A 238 -9.07 -8.64 1.74
C ARG A 238 -8.23 -9.53 0.85
N GLN A 239 -8.89 -10.55 0.31
CA GLN A 239 -8.37 -11.39 -0.75
C GLN A 239 -9.47 -11.53 -1.81
N GLN A 240 -9.30 -10.84 -2.93
CA GLN A 240 -10.31 -10.72 -3.98
C GLN A 240 -11.65 -10.26 -3.38
N ASN A 241 -12.70 -11.09 -3.50
CA ASN A 241 -14.04 -10.86 -2.96
C ASN A 241 -14.23 -11.43 -1.54
N THR A 242 -13.16 -11.83 -0.86
CA THR A 242 -13.23 -12.40 0.48
C THR A 242 -12.63 -11.45 1.50
N LEU A 243 -13.40 -11.07 2.51
CA LEU A 243 -12.89 -10.44 3.73
C LEU A 243 -12.57 -11.55 4.74
N ARG A 244 -11.31 -11.65 5.17
CA ARG A 244 -10.82 -12.64 6.13
C ARG A 244 -10.54 -11.93 7.45
N LEU A 245 -11.26 -12.31 8.49
CA LEU A 245 -11.11 -11.81 9.84
C LEU A 245 -10.42 -12.89 10.69
N TYR A 246 -9.21 -12.61 11.16
CA TYR A 246 -8.48 -13.50 12.05
C TYR A 246 -8.75 -13.10 13.49
N MET A 247 -9.24 -14.06 14.27
CA MET A 247 -9.61 -13.87 15.66
C MET A 247 -8.82 -14.76 16.60
N ASN A 248 -8.50 -14.21 17.77
CA ASN A 248 -8.09 -15.01 18.91
C ASN A 248 -9.35 -15.43 19.67
N THR A 249 -9.63 -16.73 19.74
CA THR A 249 -10.81 -17.25 20.44
C THR A 249 -10.75 -16.93 21.94
N GLY A 250 -11.90 -16.59 22.53
CA GLY A 250 -11.96 -16.15 23.92
C GLY A 250 -13.36 -15.73 24.38
N SER A 251 -13.42 -15.16 25.58
CA SER A 251 -14.66 -14.66 26.19
C SER A 251 -14.96 -13.21 25.82
N THR A 252 -14.81 -12.85 24.55
CA THR A 252 -14.98 -11.46 24.10
C THR A 252 -16.04 -11.36 23.00
N THR A 253 -16.72 -10.22 23.01
CA THR A 253 -17.67 -9.79 21.99
C THR A 253 -17.18 -8.47 21.42
N GLN A 254 -17.19 -8.31 20.10
CA GLN A 254 -16.79 -7.10 19.40
C GLN A 254 -17.83 -6.67 18.37
N VAL A 255 -17.98 -5.35 18.20
CA VAL A 255 -18.65 -4.76 17.05
C VAL A 255 -17.62 -4.03 16.23
N LEU A 256 -17.52 -4.39 14.95
CA LEU A 256 -16.51 -3.91 14.02
C LEU A 256 -17.18 -3.15 12.89
N ALA A 257 -16.60 -2.04 12.46
CA ALA A 257 -17.02 -1.33 11.25
C ALA A 257 -15.90 -1.31 10.22
N PHE A 258 -16.24 -1.69 8.99
CA PHE A 258 -15.36 -1.67 7.83
C PHE A 258 -15.92 -0.70 6.81
N GLN A 259 -15.08 0.12 6.18
CA GLN A 259 -15.53 0.94 5.05
C GLN A 259 -15.71 0.04 3.82
N ARG A 260 -16.87 0.15 3.15
CA ARG A 260 -17.22 -0.69 2.01
C ARG A 260 -16.34 -0.45 0.78
N GLU A 261 -15.79 0.76 0.63
CA GLU A 261 -14.83 1.10 -0.42
C GLU A 261 -13.56 0.23 -0.39
N GLN A 262 -13.17 -0.28 0.79
CA GLN A 262 -12.03 -1.19 0.93
C GLN A 262 -12.35 -2.62 0.50
N LEU A 263 -13.63 -2.95 0.32
CA LEU A 263 -14.10 -4.28 -0.08
C LEU A 263 -14.34 -4.33 -1.59
N ALA A 264 -14.29 -5.53 -2.17
CA ALA A 264 -14.64 -5.69 -3.58
C ALA A 264 -16.12 -5.43 -3.84
N SER A 265 -16.45 -4.96 -5.05
CA SER A 265 -17.85 -4.79 -5.47
C SER A 265 -18.53 -6.14 -5.75
N GLY A 266 -19.83 -6.21 -5.52
CA GLY A 266 -20.65 -7.41 -5.76
C GLY A 266 -20.78 -8.30 -4.52
N GLN A 267 -20.83 -9.62 -4.72
CA GLN A 267 -20.93 -10.55 -3.61
C GLN A 267 -19.59 -10.66 -2.89
N VAL A 268 -19.57 -10.31 -1.61
CA VAL A 268 -18.40 -10.42 -0.74
C VAL A 268 -18.64 -11.51 0.29
N THR A 269 -17.68 -12.43 0.41
CA THR A 269 -17.70 -13.47 1.45
C THR A 269 -16.89 -12.99 2.64
N VAL A 270 -17.50 -12.93 3.81
CA VAL A 270 -16.79 -12.63 5.06
C VAL A 270 -16.52 -13.94 5.79
N ARG A 271 -15.26 -14.21 6.14
CA ARG A 271 -14.82 -15.40 6.84
C ARG A 271 -14.22 -15.04 8.19
N LEU A 272 -14.71 -15.65 9.24
CA LEU A 272 -14.12 -15.61 10.57
C LEU A 272 -13.23 -16.82 10.77
N ILE A 273 -11.94 -16.59 11.01
CA ILE A 273 -10.87 -17.58 11.02
C ILE A 273 -10.16 -17.52 12.36
N ASP A 274 -9.87 -18.67 12.96
CA ASP A 274 -9.03 -18.74 14.16
C ASP A 274 -7.58 -18.38 13.83
N SER A 275 -6.98 -17.45 14.55
CA SER A 275 -5.59 -17.05 14.34
C SER A 275 -4.58 -18.14 14.74
N GLU A 276 -4.95 -19.04 15.67
CA GLU A 276 -4.02 -20.04 16.20
C GLU A 276 -3.85 -21.24 15.25
N ASP A 277 -4.96 -21.77 14.73
CA ASP A 277 -4.97 -22.98 13.90
C ASP A 277 -5.46 -22.76 12.46
N LEU A 278 -5.80 -21.52 12.10
CA LEU A 278 -6.31 -21.11 10.78
C LEU A 278 -7.62 -21.80 10.36
N SER A 279 -8.36 -22.39 11.31
CA SER A 279 -9.65 -23.02 11.03
C SER A 279 -10.75 -21.97 10.80
N LEU A 280 -11.62 -22.25 9.82
CA LEU A 280 -12.82 -21.46 9.58
C LEU A 280 -13.83 -21.68 10.72
N LYS A 281 -14.22 -20.61 11.41
CA LYS A 281 -15.25 -20.63 12.45
C LYS A 281 -16.63 -20.33 11.89
N GLU A 282 -16.73 -19.32 11.03
CA GLU A 282 -17.98 -18.92 10.40
C GLU A 282 -17.76 -18.23 9.06
N GLN A 283 -18.79 -18.27 8.21
CA GLN A 283 -18.82 -17.58 6.93
C GLN A 283 -20.21 -16.99 6.69
N ILE A 284 -20.25 -15.74 6.22
CA ILE A 284 -21.45 -15.09 5.73
C ILE A 284 -21.18 -14.48 4.35
N ASP A 285 -22.21 -14.42 3.51
CA ASP A 285 -22.14 -13.74 2.23
C ASP A 285 -22.99 -12.47 2.28
N ILE A 286 -22.40 -11.36 1.84
CA ILE A 286 -23.04 -10.06 1.80
C ILE A 286 -23.00 -9.47 0.40
N LEU A 287 -23.91 -8.55 0.12
CA LEU A 287 -23.86 -7.74 -1.08
C LEU A 287 -23.13 -6.43 -0.78
N ASN A 288 -22.16 -6.08 -1.61
CA ASN A 288 -21.43 -4.82 -1.55
C ASN A 288 -21.65 -3.99 -2.82
N ASN A 289 -22.36 -2.87 -2.66
CA ASN A 289 -22.65 -1.94 -3.74
C ASN A 289 -21.76 -0.70 -3.54
N ASN A 290 -20.52 -0.77 -4.04
CA ASN A 290 -19.66 0.41 -4.16
C ASN A 290 -20.04 1.24 -5.39
#